data_AF-A0A849DV20-F1
#
_entry.id   AF-A0A849DV20-F1
#
_cell.length_a   1.000
_cell.length_b   1.000
_cell.length_c   1.000
_cell.angle_alpha   90.00
_cell.angle_beta   90.00
_cell.angle_gamma   90.00
#
_symmetry.space_group_name_H-M   'P 1'
#
loop_
_entity.id
_entity.type
_entity.pdbx_description
1 polymer ?
#
loop_
_entity_poly.entity_id
_entity_poly.type
_entity_poly.pdbx_seq_one_letter_code
_entity_poly.pdbx_strand_id
1 'polypeptide(L)'
;MKAHTASLINALILIGFGLWAYLGSESPSGTAFIPVGFGVVILSLYKGVKNENKIVAHIAVLLTLVILVGLIMPLKGAIGRGNPLAIMRVVVMILSTVTALFFFIKSF
;
A
#
# COMPACT_ATOMS: atom_id res chain seq x y z
N MET A 1 10.04 13.43 6.92
CA MET A 1 8.89 13.44 6.00
C MET A 1 7.62 13.70 6.81
N LYS A 2 6.62 14.39 6.25
CA LYS A 2 5.29 14.56 6.90
C LYS A 2 4.38 13.36 6.59
N ALA A 3 3.39 13.08 7.43
CA ALA A 3 2.47 11.95 7.26
C ALA A 3 1.78 11.93 5.89
N HIS A 4 1.30 13.08 5.40
CA HIS A 4 0.66 13.16 4.07
C HIS A 4 1.62 12.81 2.92
N THR A 5 2.90 13.15 3.02
CA THR A 5 3.91 12.79 2.01
C THR A 5 4.20 11.30 2.04
N ALA A 6 4.35 10.73 3.24
CA ALA A 6 4.58 9.29 3.41
C ALA A 6 3.39 8.48 2.87
N SER A 7 2.17 8.91 3.20
CA SER A 7 0.92 8.33 2.72
C SER A 7 0.78 8.42 1.20
N LEU A 8 1.17 9.56 0.61
CA LEU A 8 1.15 9.75 -0.84
C LEU A 8 2.10 8.76 -1.54
N ILE A 9 3.36 8.68 -1.07
CA ILE A 9 4.34 7.76 -1.64
C ILE A 9 3.86 6.31 -1.52
N ASN A 10 3.33 5.92 -0.36
CA ASN A 10 2.79 4.59 -0.17
C ASN A 10 1.64 4.28 -1.13
N ALA A 11 0.68 5.20 -1.28
CA ALA A 11 -0.43 5.03 -2.20
C ALA A 11 0.04 4.84 -3.65
N LEU A 12 1.01 5.64 -4.11
CA LEU A 12 1.57 5.53 -5.45
C LEU A 12 2.31 4.19 -5.66
N ILE A 13 3.05 3.72 -4.65
CA ILE A 13 3.72 2.42 -4.71
C ILE A 13 2.70 1.29 -4.81
N LEU A 14 1.65 1.30 -3.98
CA LEU A 14 0.59 0.29 -4.01
C LEU A 14 -0.13 0.25 -5.37
N ILE A 15 -0.45 1.40 -5.94
CA ILE A 15 -1.06 1.50 -7.27
C ILE A 15 -0.10 1.00 -8.34
N GLY A 16 1.12 1.54 -8.39
CA GLY A 16 2.09 1.22 -9.44
C GLY A 16 2.49 -0.25 -9.45
N PHE A 17 2.86 -0.79 -8.29
CA PHE A 17 3.27 -2.19 -8.17
C PHE A 17 2.10 -3.16 -8.29
N GLY A 18 0.91 -2.80 -7.81
CA GLY A 18 -0.30 -3.60 -8.00
C GLY A 18 -0.70 -3.72 -9.48
N LEU A 19 -0.70 -2.60 -10.20
CA LEU A 19 -0.96 -2.59 -11.65
C LEU A 19 0.13 -3.35 -12.42
N TRP A 20 1.40 -3.15 -12.05
CA TRP A 20 2.50 -3.90 -12.67
C TRP A 20 2.42 -5.40 -12.41
N ALA A 21 1.97 -5.81 -11.22
CA ALA A 21 1.75 -7.21 -10.90
C ALA A 21 0.66 -7.85 -11.77
N TYR A 22 -0.40 -7.11 -12.11
CA TYR A 22 -1.44 -7.58 -13.01
C TYR A 22 -0.99 -7.60 -14.47
N LEU A 23 -0.51 -6.46 -14.99
CA LEU A 23 -0.16 -6.30 -16.40
C LEU A 23 1.09 -7.09 -16.82
N GLY A 24 2.01 -7.32 -15.89
CA GLY A 24 3.25 -8.05 -16.12
C GLY A 24 3.18 -9.53 -15.77
N SER A 25 1.99 -10.13 -15.66
CA SER A 25 1.80 -11.55 -15.37
C SER A 25 1.23 -12.28 -16.58
N GLU A 26 1.79 -13.44 -16.89
CA GLU A 26 1.25 -14.36 -17.91
C GLU A 26 -0.08 -15.00 -17.47
N SER A 27 -0.39 -14.97 -16.18
CA SER A 27 -1.65 -15.46 -15.61
C SER A 27 -2.15 -14.49 -14.54
N PRO A 28 -2.71 -13.33 -14.97
CA PRO A 28 -3.10 -12.27 -14.06
C PRO A 28 -4.17 -12.74 -13.07
N SER A 29 -3.99 -12.36 -11.81
CA SER A 29 -5.00 -12.57 -10.76
C SER A 29 -5.71 -11.27 -10.43
N GLY A 30 -7.04 -11.30 -10.34
CA GLY A 30 -7.83 -10.16 -9.88
C GLY A 30 -7.44 -9.66 -8.48
N THR A 31 -6.83 -10.51 -7.66
CA THR A 31 -6.33 -10.13 -6.33
C THR A 31 -5.21 -9.07 -6.38
N ALA A 32 -4.53 -8.90 -7.53
CA ALA A 32 -3.54 -7.85 -7.73
C ALA A 32 -4.14 -6.44 -7.68
N PHE A 33 -5.45 -6.30 -7.89
CA PHE A 33 -6.15 -5.02 -7.76
C PHE A 33 -6.46 -4.62 -6.32
N ILE A 34 -6.32 -5.51 -5.33
CA ILE A 34 -6.51 -5.17 -3.92
C ILE A 34 -5.57 -4.04 -3.48
N PRO A 35 -4.23 -4.13 -3.64
CA PRO A 35 -3.34 -3.02 -3.31
C PRO A 35 -3.64 -1.77 -4.16
N VAL A 36 -4.06 -1.92 -5.42
CA VAL A 36 -4.44 -0.79 -6.27
C VAL A 36 -5.65 -0.04 -5.69
N GLY A 37 -6.71 -0.76 -5.32
CA GLY A 37 -7.91 -0.18 -4.73
C GLY A 37 -7.61 0.53 -3.42
N PHE A 38 -6.85 -0.10 -2.52
CA PHE A 38 -6.40 0.55 -1.28
C PHE A 38 -5.55 1.78 -1.56
N GLY A 39 -4.61 1.70 -2.52
CA GLY A 39 -3.79 2.84 -2.92
C GLY A 39 -4.64 4.00 -3.44
N VAL A 40 -5.64 3.76 -4.28
CA VAL A 40 -6.56 4.80 -4.78
C VAL A 40 -7.36 5.45 -3.65
N VAL A 41 -7.89 4.65 -2.72
CA VAL A 41 -8.64 5.19 -1.57
C VAL A 41 -7.71 6.00 -0.66
N ILE A 42 -6.51 5.51 -0.32
CA ILE A 42 -5.56 6.26 0.50
C ILE A 42 -5.13 7.55 -0.22
N LEU A 43 -4.94 7.50 -1.54
CA LEU A 43 -4.59 8.69 -2.35
C LEU A 43 -5.69 9.75 -2.31
N SER A 44 -6.97 9.35 -2.38
CA SER A 44 -8.09 10.30 -2.33
C SER A 44 -8.18 11.04 -0.99
N LEU A 45 -7.69 10.41 0.10
CA LEU A 45 -7.60 11.02 1.43
C LEU A 45 -6.44 12.01 1.59
N TYR A 46 -5.53 12.13 0.62
CA TYR A 46 -4.33 12.99 0.71
C TYR A 46 -4.64 14.42 1.15
N LYS A 47 -5.66 15.06 0.54
CA LYS A 47 -6.04 16.44 0.88
C LYS A 47 -6.47 16.57 2.35
N GLY A 48 -7.21 15.59 2.87
CA GLY A 48 -7.64 15.58 4.26
C GLY A 48 -6.48 15.36 5.23
N VAL A 49 -5.55 14.44 4.91
CA VAL A 49 -4.34 14.22 5.72
C VAL A 49 -3.41 15.46 5.68
N LYS A 50 -3.30 16.13 4.53
CA LYS A 50 -2.50 17.36 4.38
C LYS A 50 -3.07 18.53 5.17
N ASN A 51 -4.40 18.63 5.27
CA ASN A 51 -5.10 19.67 6.03
C ASN A 51 -5.30 19.30 7.51
N GLU A 52 -4.60 18.28 8.02
CA GLU A 52 -4.63 17.86 9.43
C GLU A 52 -6.05 17.52 9.95
N ASN A 53 -6.95 17.09 9.06
CA ASN A 53 -8.26 16.61 9.46
C ASN A 53 -8.10 15.29 10.23
N LYS A 54 -8.31 15.35 11.55
CA LYS A 54 -8.09 14.21 12.47
C LYS A 54 -8.88 12.97 12.07
N ILE A 55 -10.13 13.12 11.64
CA ILE A 55 -10.98 11.99 11.24
C ILE A 55 -10.40 11.33 9.99
N VAL A 56 -10.06 12.12 8.97
CA VAL A 56 -9.48 11.59 7.72
C VAL A 56 -8.12 10.94 7.97
N ALA A 57 -7.28 11.51 8.83
CA ALA A 57 -6.00 10.94 9.20
C ALA A 57 -6.14 9.56 9.90
N HIS A 58 -7.13 9.41 10.80
CA HIS A 58 -7.43 8.13 11.45
C HIS A 58 -7.95 7.09 10.45
N ILE A 59 -8.80 7.49 9.50
CA ILE A 59 -9.26 6.59 8.43
C ILE A 59 -8.07 6.15 7.57
N ALA A 60 -7.21 7.09 7.17
CA ALA A 60 -6.05 6.79 6.34
C ALA A 60 -5.06 5.83 7.04
N VAL A 61 -4.76 6.03 8.33
CA VAL A 61 -3.86 5.13 9.06
C VAL A 61 -4.48 3.74 9.25
N LEU A 62 -5.79 3.65 9.51
CA LEU A 62 -6.50 2.37 9.62
C LEU A 62 -6.47 1.60 8.30
N LEU A 63 -6.77 2.25 7.17
CA LEU A 63 -6.67 1.63 5.85
C LEU A 63 -5.23 1.17 5.55
N THR A 64 -4.23 1.97 5.94
CA THR A 64 -2.81 1.62 5.80
C THR A 64 -2.46 0.37 6.64
N LEU A 65 -3.02 0.22 7.84
CA LEU A 65 -2.84 -0.96 8.68
C LEU A 65 -3.51 -2.20 8.08
N VAL A 66 -4.74 -2.05 7.56
CA VAL A 66 -5.48 -3.15 6.93
C VAL A 66 -4.74 -3.68 5.70
N ILE A 67 -4.24 -2.80 4.81
CA ILE A 67 -3.50 -3.27 3.64
C ILE A 67 -2.17 -3.91 4.01
N LEU A 68 -1.49 -3.47 5.08
CA LEU A 68 -0.27 -4.12 5.56
C LEU A 68 -0.52 -5.61 5.89
N VAL A 69 -1.59 -5.90 6.62
CA VAL A 69 -1.99 -7.29 6.93
C VAL A 69 -2.42 -8.01 5.65
N GLY A 70 -3.17 -7.33 4.78
CA GLY A 70 -3.59 -7.86 3.48
C GLY A 70 -2.43 -8.31 2.58
N LEU A 71 -1.28 -7.62 2.64
CA LEU A 71 -0.08 -7.95 1.85
C LEU A 71 0.64 -9.24 2.29
N ILE A 72 0.28 -9.83 3.44
CA ILE A 72 0.84 -11.12 3.88
C ILE A 72 0.44 -12.24 2.93
N MET A 73 -0.81 -12.24 2.45
CA MET A 73 -1.32 -13.28 1.56
C MET A 73 -0.63 -13.29 0.18
N PRO A 74 -0.48 -12.17 -0.55
CA PRO A 74 0.28 -12.15 -1.79
C PRO A 74 1.77 -12.44 -1.58
N LEU A 75 2.36 -12.08 -0.44
CA LEU A 75 3.74 -12.45 -0.12
C LEU A 75 3.90 -13.97 -0.01
N LYS A 76 3.05 -14.62 0.80
CA LYS A 76 3.03 -16.09 0.92
C LYS A 76 2.81 -16.77 -0.42
N GLY A 77 1.87 -16.25 -1.23
CA GLY A 77 1.62 -16.77 -2.57
C GLY A 77 2.84 -16.63 -3.51
N ALA A 78 3.55 -15.51 -3.45
CA ALA A 78 4.74 -15.28 -4.25
C ALA A 78 5.91 -16.21 -3.85
N ILE A 79 6.10 -16.43 -2.55
CA ILE A 79 7.09 -17.37 -2.00
C ILE A 79 6.74 -18.81 -2.40
N GLY A 80 5.48 -19.23 -2.25
CA GLY A 80 5.05 -20.58 -2.58
C GLY A 80 5.21 -20.94 -4.06
N ARG A 81 5.15 -19.93 -4.96
CA ARG A 81 5.43 -20.10 -6.40
C ARG A 81 6.91 -19.95 -6.76
N GLY A 82 7.78 -19.63 -5.80
CA GLY A 82 9.20 -19.40 -6.05
C GLY A 82 9.48 -18.27 -7.05
N ASN A 83 8.62 -17.23 -7.11
CA ASN A 83 8.76 -16.12 -8.08
C ASN A 83 9.46 -14.92 -7.42
N PRO A 84 10.79 -14.72 -7.65
CA PRO A 84 11.55 -13.69 -6.94
C PRO A 84 11.08 -12.27 -7.27
N LEU A 85 10.62 -12.05 -8.51
CA LEU A 85 10.14 -10.76 -8.96
C LEU A 85 8.83 -10.38 -8.26
N ALA A 86 7.90 -11.33 -8.10
CA ALA A 86 6.66 -11.12 -7.36
C ALA A 86 6.94 -10.87 -5.87
N ILE A 87 7.90 -11.60 -5.27
CA ILE A 87 8.33 -11.39 -3.88
C ILE A 87 8.85 -9.96 -3.71
N MET A 88 9.77 -9.52 -4.58
CA MET A 88 10.35 -8.19 -4.53
C MET A 88 9.28 -7.10 -4.58
N ARG A 89 8.34 -7.19 -5.53
CA ARG A 89 7.22 -6.24 -5.66
C ARG A 89 6.41 -6.13 -4.36
N VAL A 90 6.07 -7.27 -3.75
CA VAL A 90 5.29 -7.29 -2.51
C VAL A 90 6.09 -6.77 -1.31
N VAL A 91 7.38 -7.09 -1.22
CA VAL A 91 8.26 -6.56 -0.18
C VAL A 91 8.36 -5.04 -0.26
N VAL A 92 8.51 -4.47 -1.47
CA VAL A 92 8.52 -3.01 -1.66
C VAL A 92 7.22 -2.38 -1.16
N MET A 93 6.06 -2.95 -1.50
CA MET A 93 4.76 -2.49 -1.01
C MET A 93 4.65 -2.58 0.52
N ILE A 94 5.17 -3.64 1.15
CA ILE A 94 5.17 -3.80 2.61
C ILE A 94 6.06 -2.73 3.25
N LEU A 95 7.29 -2.54 2.77
CA LEU A 95 8.24 -1.58 3.31
C LEU A 95 7.71 -0.14 3.22
N SER A 96 7.08 0.24 2.10
CA SER A 96 6.45 1.55 1.97
C SER A 96 5.28 1.71 2.93
N THR A 97 4.48 0.66 3.12
CA THR A 97 3.31 0.67 4.01
C THR A 97 3.72 0.80 5.48
N VAL A 98 4.75 0.06 5.91
CA VAL A 98 5.34 0.18 7.26
C VAL A 98 5.92 1.58 7.47
N THR A 99 6.62 2.12 6.47
CA THR A 99 7.17 3.47 6.53
C THR A 99 6.06 4.52 6.69
N ALA A 100 4.96 4.39 5.95
CA ALA A 100 3.81 5.29 6.09
C ALA A 100 3.16 5.20 7.47
N LEU A 101 2.98 3.98 8.02
CA LEU A 101 2.47 3.79 9.38
C LEU A 101 3.36 4.46 10.43
N PHE A 102 4.68 4.31 10.32
CA PHE A 102 5.62 4.98 11.22
C PHE A 102 5.43 6.50 11.21
N PHE A 103 5.29 7.12 10.03
CA PHE A 103 5.05 8.56 9.94
C PHE A 103 3.64 8.98 10.38
N PHE A 104 2.63 8.14 10.25
CA PHE A 104 1.30 8.40 10.84
C PHE A 104 1.37 8.38 12.37
N ILE A 105 1.97 7.35 12.97
CA ILE A 105 2.11 7.22 14.43
C ILE A 105 2.90 8.39 15.01
N LYS A 106 4.00 8.79 14.34
CA LYS A 106 4.81 9.95 14.76
C LYS A 106 4.04 11.28 14.64
N SER A 107 3.02 11.35 13.81
CA SER A 107 2.24 12.57 13.56
C SER A 107 1.05 12.75 14.51
N PHE A 108 0.70 11.71 15.28
CA PHE A 108 -0.31 11.77 16.34
C PHE A 108 0.35 12.09 17.68
#